data_AF-A0A8J5XZ50-F1
#
_entry.id   AF-A0A8J5XZ50-F1
#
_cell.length_a   1.000
_cell.length_b   1.000
_cell.length_c   1.000
_cell.angle_alpha   90.00
_cell.angle_beta   90.00
_cell.angle_gamma   90.00
#
_symmetry.space_group_name_H-M   'P 1'
#
loop_
_entity.id
_entity.type
_entity.pdbx_description
1 polymer ?
#
loop_
_entity_poly.entity_id
_entity_poly.type
_entity_poly.pdbx_seq_one_letter_code
_entity_poly.pdbx_strand_id
1 'polypeptide(L)'
;MAMRSFWLWTTKRRPTWRESRTEAAVAFAVFGATGSTSLAVVRPALKAAGFEGSLWEGPNSYRAASVLIVSPCYACTLVTMGTLAGRHRFFANMCSRILGRFVPFAGRILCPPARAALRAEAKS
;
A
#
# COMPACT_ATOMS: atom_id res chain seq x y z
N MET A 1 13.66 9.25 20.79
CA MET A 1 14.15 7.85 20.83
C MET A 1 13.11 6.85 20.30
N ALA A 2 11.84 6.92 20.73
CA ALA A 2 10.76 6.00 20.32
C ALA A 2 10.55 5.87 18.79
N MET A 3 10.56 6.99 18.05
CA MET A 3 10.36 6.98 16.59
C MET A 3 11.45 6.19 15.85
N ARG A 4 12.72 6.26 16.32
CA ARG A 4 13.83 5.52 15.71
C ARG A 4 13.68 4.01 15.96
N SER A 5 13.29 3.61 17.17
CA SER A 5 13.00 2.21 17.50
C SER A 5 11.81 1.66 16.71
N PHE A 6 10.76 2.47 16.50
CA PHE A 6 9.63 2.12 15.66
C PHE A 6 10.07 1.84 14.21
N TRP A 7 10.84 2.75 13.60
CA TRP A 7 11.30 2.56 12.22
C TRP A 7 12.25 1.37 12.07
N LEU A 8 13.16 1.14 13.03
CA LEU A 8 14.01 -0.05 13.04
C LEU A 8 13.20 -1.35 13.14
N TRP A 9 12.13 -1.34 13.95
CA TRP A 9 11.23 -2.49 14.07
C TRP A 9 10.43 -2.71 12.78
N THR A 10 9.92 -1.66 12.13
CA THR A 10 9.12 -1.77 10.91
C THR A 10 9.92 -2.10 9.65
N THR A 11 11.22 -1.80 9.64
CA THR A 11 12.12 -2.11 8.51
C THR A 11 12.90 -3.42 8.66
N LYS A 12 12.81 -4.08 9.83
CA LYS A 12 13.52 -5.33 10.11
C LYS A 12 13.19 -6.40 9.07
N ARG A 13 14.22 -7.05 8.52
CA ARG A 13 14.07 -8.16 7.58
C ARG A 13 13.44 -9.36 8.29
N ARG A 14 12.35 -9.88 7.74
CA ARG A 14 11.55 -10.96 8.32
C ARG A 14 11.31 -12.05 7.28
N PRO A 15 11.08 -13.31 7.72
CA PRO A 15 10.87 -14.44 6.82
C PRO A 15 9.66 -14.23 5.93
N THR A 16 9.65 -14.94 4.82
CA THR A 16 8.58 -14.82 3.83
C THR A 16 7.28 -15.40 4.39
N TRP A 17 6.12 -14.95 3.90
CA TRP A 17 4.80 -15.44 4.34
C TRP A 17 4.64 -16.97 4.28
N ARG A 18 5.42 -17.67 3.43
CA ARG A 18 5.44 -19.13 3.31
C ARG A 18 6.10 -19.85 4.49
N GLU A 19 7.03 -19.20 5.18
CA GLU A 19 7.81 -19.79 6.28
C GLU A 19 7.16 -19.53 7.64
N SER A 20 6.32 -18.50 7.76
CA SER A 20 5.74 -18.09 9.03
C SER A 20 4.25 -17.79 8.92
N ARG A 21 3.45 -18.57 9.65
CA ARG A 21 1.99 -18.41 9.72
C ARG A 21 1.57 -17.05 10.28
N THR A 22 2.38 -16.45 11.17
CA THR A 22 2.10 -15.13 11.72
C THR A 22 2.28 -14.03 10.67
N GLU A 23 3.25 -14.16 9.78
CA GLU A 23 3.43 -13.25 8.65
C GLU A 23 2.28 -13.34 7.65
N ALA A 24 1.81 -14.57 7.36
CA ALA A 24 0.64 -14.77 6.53
C ALA A 24 -0.61 -14.15 7.16
N ALA A 25 -0.86 -14.38 8.46
CA ALA A 25 -2.00 -13.81 9.17
C ALA A 25 -1.99 -12.28 9.16
N VAL A 26 -0.83 -11.66 9.40
CA VAL A 26 -0.67 -10.20 9.33
C VAL A 26 -0.92 -9.69 7.91
N ALA A 27 -0.38 -10.37 6.89
CA ALA A 27 -0.64 -9.99 5.50
C ALA A 27 -2.13 -10.06 5.18
N PHE A 28 -2.83 -11.16 5.53
CA PHE A 28 -4.27 -11.30 5.33
C PHE A 28 -5.08 -10.24 6.09
N ALA A 29 -4.73 -9.94 7.34
CA ALA A 29 -5.40 -8.90 8.11
C ALA A 29 -5.22 -7.52 7.46
N VAL A 30 -4.00 -7.19 7.02
CA VAL A 30 -3.72 -5.92 6.33
C VAL A 30 -4.44 -5.87 4.98
N PHE A 31 -4.44 -6.94 4.21
CA PHE A 31 -5.15 -7.00 2.93
C PHE A 31 -6.66 -6.91 3.10
N GLY A 32 -7.23 -7.60 4.09
CA GLY A 32 -8.66 -7.53 4.40
C GLY A 32 -9.07 -6.13 4.86
N ALA A 33 -8.32 -5.54 5.79
CA ALA A 33 -8.58 -4.19 6.26
C ALA A 33 -8.40 -3.16 5.13
N THR A 34 -7.32 -3.24 4.34
CA THR A 34 -7.09 -2.35 3.19
C THR A 34 -8.17 -2.51 2.13
N GLY A 35 -8.61 -3.74 1.85
CA GLY A 35 -9.71 -4.02 0.92
C GLY A 35 -11.02 -3.38 1.35
N SER A 36 -11.42 -3.62 2.60
CA SER A 36 -12.62 -3.01 3.19
C SER A 36 -12.56 -1.49 3.23
N THR A 37 -11.42 -0.92 3.67
CA THR A 37 -11.23 0.54 3.72
C THR A 37 -11.22 1.16 2.31
N SER A 38 -10.58 0.52 1.33
CA SER A 38 -10.56 1.03 -0.04
C SER A 38 -11.96 1.09 -0.66
N LEU A 39 -12.79 0.07 -0.47
CA LEU A 39 -14.17 0.07 -0.95
C LEU A 39 -15.04 1.06 -0.17
N ALA A 40 -14.84 1.19 1.14
CA ALA A 40 -15.56 2.15 1.97
C ALA A 40 -15.26 3.61 1.60
N VAL A 41 -14.08 3.90 1.05
CA VAL A 41 -13.70 5.24 0.56
C VAL A 41 -14.12 5.45 -0.90
N VAL A 42 -13.97 4.43 -1.75
CA VAL A 42 -14.33 4.52 -3.17
C VAL A 42 -15.84 4.61 -3.38
N ARG A 43 -16.65 3.87 -2.62
CA ARG A 43 -18.12 3.91 -2.74
C ARG A 43 -18.72 5.33 -2.55
N PRO A 44 -18.40 6.08 -1.48
CA PRO A 44 -18.87 7.44 -1.33
C PRO A 44 -18.19 8.42 -2.31
N ALA A 45 -16.93 8.21 -2.68
CA ALA A 45 -16.26 9.05 -3.68
C ALA A 45 -16.94 8.94 -5.07
N LEU A 46 -17.35 7.73 -5.46
CA LEU A 46 -18.12 7.51 -6.69
C LEU A 46 -19.52 8.13 -6.62
N LYS A 47 -20.19 8.00 -5.46
CA LYS A 47 -21.51 8.61 -5.22
C LYS A 47 -21.45 10.14 -5.23
N ALA A 48 -20.42 10.73 -4.61
CA ALA A 48 -20.19 12.18 -4.56
C ALA A 48 -19.82 12.76 -5.94
N ALA A 49 -19.19 11.95 -6.80
CA ALA A 49 -18.88 12.32 -8.17
C ALA A 49 -20.09 12.20 -9.13
N GLY A 50 -21.29 11.87 -8.62
CA GLY A 50 -22.54 11.86 -9.40
C GLY A 50 -22.76 10.61 -10.25
N PHE A 51 -21.99 9.54 -10.04
CA PHE A 51 -22.14 8.30 -10.79
C PHE A 51 -23.19 7.38 -10.14
N GLU A 52 -24.44 7.52 -10.58
CA GLU A 52 -25.51 6.53 -10.38
C GLU A 52 -25.43 5.35 -11.39
N GLY A 53 -24.48 5.40 -12.32
CA GLY A 53 -24.26 4.36 -13.32
C GLY A 53 -23.42 3.20 -12.79
N SER A 54 -23.90 1.99 -13.03
CA SER A 54 -23.19 0.76 -12.73
C SER A 54 -21.81 0.71 -13.41
N LEU A 55 -20.94 -0.19 -12.96
CA LEU A 55 -19.64 -0.52 -13.60
C LEU A 55 -19.74 -0.87 -15.11
N TRP A 56 -20.96 -0.97 -15.67
CA TRP A 56 -21.25 -1.42 -17.02
C TRP A 56 -21.61 -0.32 -18.02
N GLU A 57 -22.04 0.89 -17.62
CA GLU A 57 -22.60 1.90 -18.57
C GLU A 57 -21.70 3.10 -18.92
N GLY A 58 -20.43 3.16 -18.50
CA GLY A 58 -19.55 4.31 -18.77
C GLY A 58 -18.69 4.21 -20.07
N PRO A 59 -18.45 5.31 -20.81
CA PRO A 59 -17.50 5.35 -21.94
C PRO A 59 -16.12 4.86 -21.50
N ASN A 60 -15.41 4.14 -22.37
CA ASN A 60 -14.17 3.42 -22.03
C ASN A 60 -13.05 4.30 -21.41
N SER A 61 -13.08 5.62 -21.65
CA SER A 61 -12.19 6.62 -21.06
C SER A 61 -12.43 6.85 -19.56
N TYR A 62 -13.68 6.78 -19.09
CA TYR A 62 -14.02 6.92 -17.67
C TYR A 62 -13.56 5.72 -16.84
N ARG A 63 -13.50 4.52 -17.45
CA ARG A 63 -12.98 3.29 -16.83
C ARG A 63 -11.48 3.34 -16.64
N ALA A 64 -10.76 3.82 -17.66
CA ALA A 64 -9.32 4.01 -17.57
C ALA A 64 -8.98 5.03 -16.48
N ALA A 65 -9.62 6.21 -16.48
CA ALA A 65 -9.35 7.26 -15.50
C ALA A 65 -9.70 6.85 -14.06
N SER A 66 -10.84 6.19 -13.84
CA SER A 66 -11.23 5.70 -12.50
C SER A 66 -10.26 4.65 -11.97
N VAL A 67 -9.83 3.68 -12.77
CA VAL A 67 -8.79 2.71 -12.37
C VAL A 67 -7.45 3.39 -12.12
N LEU A 68 -7.10 4.41 -12.92
CA LEU A 68 -5.86 5.16 -12.78
C LEU A 68 -5.82 6.02 -11.52
N ILE A 69 -6.97 6.51 -11.02
CA ILE A 69 -7.07 7.24 -9.74
C ILE A 69 -7.20 6.29 -8.54
N VAL A 70 -7.91 5.18 -8.70
CA VAL A 70 -8.05 4.16 -7.64
C VAL A 70 -6.70 3.48 -7.36
N SER A 71 -5.86 3.27 -8.38
CA SER A 71 -4.55 2.63 -8.24
C SER A 71 -3.60 3.33 -7.25
N PRO A 72 -3.31 4.65 -7.35
CA PRO A 72 -2.50 5.36 -6.36
C PRO A 72 -3.19 5.46 -5.01
N CYS A 73 -4.52 5.61 -4.97
CA CYS A 73 -5.26 5.67 -3.71
C CYS A 73 -5.16 4.33 -2.93
N TYR A 74 -5.28 3.21 -3.64
CA TYR A 74 -5.09 1.87 -3.08
C TYR A 74 -3.65 1.66 -2.61
N ALA A 75 -2.66 2.09 -3.40
CA ALA A 75 -1.26 2.00 -3.01
C ALA A 75 -0.96 2.83 -1.74
N CYS A 76 -1.53 4.03 -1.61
CA CYS A 76 -1.40 4.84 -0.40
C CYS A 76 -1.99 4.13 0.82
N THR A 77 -3.23 3.63 0.74
CA THR A 77 -3.89 2.90 1.84
C THR A 77 -3.12 1.64 2.22
N LEU A 78 -2.57 0.94 1.23
CA LEU A 78 -1.81 -0.27 1.47
C LEU A 78 -0.48 0.00 2.15
N VAL A 79 0.21 1.10 1.80
CA VAL A 79 1.42 1.55 2.51
C VAL A 79 1.09 2.01 3.93
N THR A 80 0.02 2.77 4.14
CA THR A 80 -0.34 3.26 5.49
C THR A 80 -0.70 2.10 6.41
N MET A 81 -1.60 1.21 5.99
CA MET A 81 -1.98 0.01 6.76
C MET A 81 -0.80 -0.93 6.96
N GLY A 82 0.05 -1.09 5.94
CA GLY A 82 1.28 -1.87 6.03
C GLY A 82 2.31 -1.29 7.00
N THR A 83 2.36 0.04 7.14
CA THR A 83 3.21 0.73 8.11
C THR A 83 2.70 0.55 9.54
N LEU A 84 1.38 0.64 9.73
CA LEU A 84 0.73 0.38 11.02
C LEU A 84 0.93 -1.06 11.49
N ALA A 85 0.88 -2.03 10.57
CA ALA A 85 1.16 -3.44 10.85
C ALA A 85 2.65 -3.75 11.10
N GLY A 86 3.53 -2.74 11.02
CA GLY A 86 4.96 -2.90 11.27
C GLY A 86 5.72 -3.55 10.12
N ARG A 87 5.20 -3.51 8.89
CA ARG A 87 5.76 -4.17 7.70
C ARG A 87 5.99 -3.21 6.55
N HIS A 88 6.46 -2.02 6.87
CA HIS A 88 6.66 -0.93 5.90
C HIS A 88 7.53 -1.37 4.71
N ARG A 89 8.66 -2.05 4.95
CA ARG A 89 9.58 -2.48 3.87
C ARG A 89 8.94 -3.46 2.88
N PHE A 90 8.11 -4.39 3.36
CA PHE A 90 7.44 -5.40 2.53
C PHE A 90 6.38 -4.74 1.65
N PHE A 91 5.49 -3.95 2.26
CA PHE A 91 4.39 -3.31 1.54
C PHE A 91 4.86 -2.17 0.63
N ALA A 92 5.88 -1.40 1.01
CA ALA A 92 6.52 -0.40 0.14
C ALA A 92 7.08 -1.02 -1.15
N ASN A 93 7.78 -2.16 -1.04
CA ASN A 93 8.30 -2.87 -2.20
C ASN A 93 7.17 -3.42 -3.07
N MET A 94 6.11 -3.94 -2.45
CA MET A 94 4.95 -4.45 -3.18
C MET A 94 4.22 -3.33 -3.93
N CYS A 95 3.96 -2.19 -3.27
CA CYS A 95 3.40 -1.00 -3.91
C CYS A 95 4.27 -0.48 -5.05
N SER A 96 5.60 -0.43 -4.88
CA SER A 96 6.52 -0.01 -5.94
C SER A 96 6.45 -0.95 -7.16
N ARG A 97 6.22 -2.26 -6.95
CA ARG A 97 6.03 -3.22 -8.06
C ARG A 97 4.66 -3.12 -8.73
N ILE A 98 3.62 -2.73 -7.99
CA ILE A 98 2.28 -2.51 -8.54
C ILE A 98 2.27 -1.21 -9.34
N LEU A 99 2.72 -0.10 -8.72
CA LEU A 99 2.76 1.21 -9.35
C LEU A 99 3.80 1.32 -10.45
N GLY A 100 4.93 0.62 -10.36
CA GLY A 100 5.93 0.58 -11.44
C GLY A 100 5.41 -0.01 -12.75
N ARG A 101 4.27 -0.71 -12.75
CA ARG A 101 3.60 -1.16 -13.98
C ARG A 101 2.75 -0.08 -14.64
N PHE A 102 2.28 0.90 -13.87
CA PHE A 102 1.39 1.96 -14.34
C PHE A 102 2.12 3.31 -14.48
N VAL A 103 3.18 3.53 -13.70
CA VAL A 103 3.96 4.76 -13.65
C VAL A 103 5.45 4.39 -13.70
N PRO A 104 6.14 4.61 -14.84
CA PRO A 104 7.55 4.23 -15.00
C PRO A 104 8.50 4.98 -14.05
N PHE A 105 8.05 6.09 -13.46
CA PHE A 105 8.82 6.91 -12.51
C PHE A 105 8.52 6.62 -11.04
N ALA A 106 7.67 5.63 -10.72
CA ALA A 106 7.42 5.24 -9.34
C ALA A 106 8.65 4.52 -8.76
N GLY A 107 9.64 5.29 -8.32
CA GLY A 107 10.78 4.80 -7.56
C GLY A 107 10.36 4.12 -6.25
N ARG A 108 11.33 3.65 -5.45
CA ARG A 108 11.02 3.02 -4.15
C ARG A 108 10.22 3.98 -3.27
N ILE A 109 8.97 3.61 -2.97
CA ILE A 109 8.05 4.34 -2.09
C ILE A 109 8.45 4.06 -0.63
N LEU A 110 9.61 4.59 -0.24
CA LEU A 110 10.13 4.51 1.12
C LEU A 110 10.09 5.89 1.74
N CYS A 111 9.44 6.00 2.90
CA CYS A 111 9.45 7.25 3.65
C CYS A 111 10.89 7.64 4.01
N PRO A 112 11.24 8.95 4.05
CA PRO A 112 12.56 9.42 4.48
C PRO A 112 13.09 8.77 5.79
N PRO A 113 12.28 8.62 6.86
CA PRO A 113 12.75 7.95 8.09
C PRO A 113 12.99 6.45 7.91
N ALA A 114 12.17 5.75 7.13
CA ALA A 114 12.38 4.33 6.80
C ALA A 114 13.67 4.13 5.99
N ARG A 115 13.93 5.03 5.04
CA ARG A 115 15.15 5.01 4.23
C ARG A 115 16.40 5.24 5.08
N ALA A 116 16.31 6.13 6.07
CA ALA A 116 17.39 6.35 7.04
C ALA A 116 17.64 5.11 7.91
N ALA A 117 16.58 4.45 8.41
CA ALA A 117 16.69 3.22 9.19
C ALA A 117 17.34 2.07 8.39
N LEU A 118 16.94 1.88 7.13
CA LEU A 118 17.55 0.88 6.25
C LEU A 118 19.03 1.15 5.94
N ARG A 119 19.40 2.42 5.77
CA ARG A 119 20.80 2.83 5.58
C ARG A 119 21.64 2.58 6.83
N ALA A 120 21.05 2.73 8.01
CA ALA A 120 21.71 2.43 9.28
C ALA A 120 21.93 0.93 9.47
N GLU A 121 20.96 0.09 9.10
CA GLU A 121 21.11 -1.38 9.09
C GLU A 121 22.20 -1.84 8.13
N ALA A 122 22.30 -1.26 6.93
CA ALA A 122 23.31 -1.63 5.93
C ALA A 122 24.76 -1.22 6.29
N LYS A 123 24.95 -0.38 7.30
CA LYS A 123 26.27 0.05 7.79
C LYS A 123 26.72 -0.73 9.03
N SER A 124 25.86 -1.57 9.59
CA SER A 124 26.14 -2.43 10.76
C SER A 124 26.48 -3.84 10.33
#